data_AF-A0A1B9F2B6-F1
#
_entry.id   AF-A0A1B9F2B6-F1
#
_cell.length_a   1.000
_cell.length_b   1.000
_cell.length_c   1.000
_cell.angle_alpha   90.00
_cell.angle_beta   90.00
_cell.angle_gamma   90.00
#
_symmetry.space_group_name_H-M   'P 1'
#
loop_
_entity.id
_entity.type
_entity.pdbx_description
1 polymer ?
#
loop_
_entity_poly.entity_id
_entity_poly.type
_entity_poly.pdbx_seq_one_letter_code
_entity_poly.pdbx_strand_id
1 'polypeptide(L)'
;MEQKKPWTIQWHIAADGTVIKQRSRGSAEHEQLFQQFATVRTPKIEQLDAMEEGLRRASTSGERSSRALLHVAYVACAGLVAGIVSSWAGIDTGFLTLGSLAVVVLLGLSTGVIMRASISRYQRAHREAGFASSNGVTLAAREARTMIGEPGAVSGREFAAVRA
;
A
#
# COMPACT_ATOMS: atom_id res chain seq x y z
N MET A 1 7.30 -25.27 12.39
CA MET A 1 6.47 -24.13 11.96
C MET A 1 6.93 -23.72 10.57
N GLU A 2 6.15 -24.03 9.54
CA GLU A 2 6.52 -23.75 8.14
C GLU A 2 6.49 -22.24 7.88
N GLN A 3 7.61 -21.65 7.46
CA GLN A 3 7.67 -20.23 7.13
C GLN A 3 6.86 -19.97 5.86
N LYS A 4 5.66 -19.47 6.08
CA LYS A 4 4.73 -18.94 5.09
C LYS A 4 5.44 -17.94 4.15
N LYS A 5 5.74 -18.34 2.90
CA LYS A 5 6.44 -17.50 1.91
C LYS A 5 5.79 -16.10 1.79
N PRO A 6 6.57 -15.03 1.58
CA PRO A 6 6.02 -13.70 1.35
C PRO A 6 5.25 -13.68 0.03
N TRP A 7 4.19 -12.86 -0.04
CA TRP A 7 3.53 -12.59 -1.30
C TRP A 7 4.47 -11.81 -2.22
N THR A 8 4.36 -12.06 -3.51
CA THR A 8 5.06 -11.37 -4.58
C THR A 8 4.05 -10.80 -5.57
N ILE A 9 4.51 -9.82 -6.34
CA ILE A 9 3.75 -9.09 -7.35
C ILE A 9 4.55 -9.14 -8.64
N GLN A 10 3.89 -9.49 -9.74
CA GLN A 10 4.46 -9.42 -11.07
C GLN A 10 3.43 -8.83 -12.03
N TRP A 11 3.89 -8.01 -12.95
CA TRP A 11 3.07 -7.46 -14.02
C TRP A 11 3.29 -8.24 -15.31
N HIS A 12 2.22 -8.41 -16.08
CA HIS A 12 2.23 -9.08 -17.38
C HIS A 12 1.45 -8.22 -18.38
N ILE A 13 1.89 -8.23 -19.62
CA ILE A 13 1.19 -7.68 -20.77
C ILE A 13 0.93 -8.86 -21.69
N ALA A 14 -0.33 -9.25 -21.86
CA ALA A 14 -0.74 -10.30 -22.78
C ALA A 14 -0.53 -9.86 -24.25
N ALA A 15 -0.61 -10.80 -25.19
CA ALA A 15 -0.35 -10.54 -26.61
C ALA A 15 -1.32 -9.51 -27.22
N ASP A 16 -2.56 -9.46 -26.71
CA ASP A 16 -3.60 -8.49 -27.08
C ASP A 16 -3.39 -7.09 -26.45
N GLY A 17 -2.35 -6.92 -25.62
CA GLY A 17 -2.07 -5.69 -24.88
C GLY A 17 -2.79 -5.57 -23.54
N THR A 18 -3.52 -6.59 -23.11
CA THR A 18 -4.18 -6.64 -21.80
C THR A 18 -3.14 -6.66 -20.69
N VAL A 19 -3.30 -5.78 -19.70
CA VAL A 19 -2.38 -5.70 -18.56
C VAL A 19 -2.93 -6.48 -17.38
N ILE A 20 -2.13 -7.43 -16.89
CA ILE A 20 -2.49 -8.33 -15.80
C ILE A 20 -1.49 -8.14 -14.65
N LYS A 21 -2.00 -7.94 -13.44
CA LYS A 21 -1.24 -8.02 -12.20
C LYS A 21 -1.41 -9.40 -11.59
N GLN A 22 -0.32 -10.13 -11.45
CA GLN A 22 -0.27 -11.35 -10.67
C GLN A 22 0.20 -11.02 -9.25
N ARG A 23 -0.48 -11.57 -8.25
CA ARG A 23 -0.01 -11.63 -6.88
C ARG A 23 0.12 -13.11 -6.50
N SER A 24 1.32 -13.56 -6.15
CA SER A 24 1.60 -14.98 -5.88
C SER A 24 2.26 -15.20 -4.54
N ARG A 25 1.96 -16.31 -3.88
CA ARG A 25 2.68 -16.79 -2.69
C ARG A 25 3.40 -18.12 -2.93
N GLY A 26 3.09 -18.75 -4.06
CA GLY A 26 3.65 -20.01 -4.51
C GLY A 26 3.06 -20.39 -5.87
N SER A 27 3.22 -21.66 -6.22
CA SER A 27 2.79 -22.20 -7.52
C SER A 27 1.37 -22.75 -7.51
N ALA A 28 0.77 -22.96 -6.34
CA ALA A 28 -0.58 -23.49 -6.22
C ALA A 28 -1.63 -22.46 -6.67
N GLU A 29 -2.74 -22.93 -7.23
CA GLU A 29 -3.76 -22.06 -7.82
C GLU A 29 -4.40 -21.10 -6.80
N HIS A 30 -4.68 -21.59 -5.58
CA HIS A 30 -5.21 -20.78 -4.48
C HIS A 30 -4.19 -19.78 -3.91
N GLU A 31 -2.91 -19.91 -4.27
CA GLU A 31 -1.83 -19.01 -3.88
C GLU A 31 -1.52 -17.95 -4.94
N GLN A 32 -2.32 -17.89 -6.01
CA GLN A 32 -2.17 -16.94 -7.11
C GLN A 32 -3.47 -16.17 -7.34
N LEU A 33 -3.36 -14.85 -7.32
CA LEU A 33 -4.45 -13.94 -7.59
C LEU A 33 -4.09 -13.11 -8.81
N PHE A 34 -5.02 -13.01 -9.76
CA PHE A 34 -4.82 -12.26 -10.99
C PHE A 34 -5.83 -11.13 -11.07
N GLN A 35 -5.37 -9.97 -11.51
CA GLN A 35 -6.21 -8.80 -11.71
C GLN A 35 -5.91 -8.20 -13.08
N GLN A 36 -6.95 -8.02 -13.88
CA GLN A 36 -6.88 -7.34 -15.15
C GLN A 36 -7.11 -5.85 -14.96
N PHE A 37 -6.33 -5.01 -15.62
CA PHE A 37 -6.47 -3.56 -15.55
C PHE A 37 -6.86 -2.99 -16.91
N ALA A 38 -7.90 -2.15 -16.90
CA ALA A 38 -8.27 -1.38 -18.08
C ALA A 38 -7.22 -0.29 -18.34
N THR A 39 -6.78 -0.18 -19.59
CA THR A 39 -5.77 0.78 -20.04
C THR A 39 -6.35 1.75 -21.05
N VAL A 40 -5.89 3.00 -21.00
CA VAL A 40 -6.16 4.02 -22.05
C VAL A 40 -5.10 3.94 -23.15
N ARG A 41 -3.88 3.56 -22.77
CA ARG A 41 -2.76 3.27 -23.67
C ARG A 41 -2.03 2.04 -23.15
N THR A 42 -1.57 1.16 -24.03
CA THR A 42 -0.78 0.00 -23.61
C THR A 42 0.56 0.46 -23.02
N PRO A 43 0.80 0.24 -21.71
CA PRO A 43 2.08 0.59 -21.10
C PRO A 43 3.17 -0.35 -21.60
N LYS A 44 4.42 0.10 -21.51
CA LYS A 44 5.55 -0.82 -21.62
C LYS A 44 5.79 -1.53 -20.30
N ILE A 45 6.36 -2.74 -20.34
CA ILE A 45 6.61 -3.51 -19.12
C ILE A 45 7.56 -2.78 -18.16
N GLU A 46 8.54 -2.04 -18.69
CA GLU A 46 9.47 -1.25 -17.87
C GLU A 46 8.77 -0.09 -17.15
N GLN A 47 7.70 0.46 -17.73
CA GLN A 47 6.90 1.51 -17.09
C GLN A 47 6.10 0.94 -15.91
N LEU A 48 5.57 -0.28 -16.05
CA LEU A 48 4.87 -0.98 -14.97
C LEU A 48 5.82 -1.33 -13.82
N ASP A 49 7.01 -1.82 -14.15
CA ASP A 49 8.07 -2.10 -13.18
C ASP A 49 8.53 -0.83 -12.43
N ALA A 50 8.74 0.28 -13.15
CA ALA A 50 9.13 1.55 -12.54
C ALA A 50 8.03 2.10 -11.63
N MET A 51 6.77 1.94 -12.02
CA MET A 51 5.60 2.31 -11.22
C MET A 51 5.55 1.51 -9.91
N GLU A 52 5.64 0.18 -9.98
CA GLU A 52 5.57 -0.69 -8.78
C GLU A 52 6.74 -0.41 -7.83
N GLU A 53 7.96 -0.20 -8.35
CA GLU A 53 9.11 0.19 -7.54
C GLU A 53 8.92 1.56 -6.87
N GLY A 54 8.32 2.52 -7.59
CA GLY A 54 7.97 3.83 -7.04
C GLY A 54 6.96 3.71 -5.89
N LEU A 55 5.91 2.91 -6.07
CA LEU A 55 4.90 2.65 -5.05
C LEU A 55 5.49 1.93 -3.83
N ARG A 56 6.41 0.98 -4.05
CA ARG A 56 7.10 0.26 -2.97
C ARG A 56 8.00 1.18 -2.15
N ARG A 57 8.76 2.05 -2.80
CA ARG A 57 9.57 3.07 -2.10
C ARG A 57 8.69 4.05 -1.31
N ALA A 58 7.55 4.47 -1.88
CA ALA A 58 6.60 5.32 -1.18
C ALA A 58 5.96 4.61 0.03
N SER A 59 5.60 3.33 -0.11
CA SER A 59 5.01 2.53 0.97
C SER A 59 5.97 2.28 2.12
N THR A 60 7.23 1.91 1.83
CA THR A 60 8.26 1.73 2.87
C THR A 60 8.59 3.02 3.61
N SER A 61 8.63 4.16 2.92
CA SER A 61 8.75 5.48 3.55
C SER A 61 7.52 5.83 4.41
N GLY A 62 6.33 5.49 3.91
CA GLY A 62 5.07 5.63 4.64
C GLY A 62 5.02 4.78 5.91
N GLU A 63 5.53 3.54 5.88
CA GLU A 63 5.57 2.65 7.03
C GLU A 63 6.44 3.21 8.16
N ARG A 64 7.62 3.77 7.83
CA ARG A 64 8.47 4.46 8.81
C ARG A 64 7.76 5.65 9.43
N SER A 65 7.08 6.45 8.61
CA SER A 65 6.32 7.61 9.07
C SER A 65 5.14 7.20 9.96
N SER A 66 4.43 6.13 9.59
CA SER A 66 3.33 5.56 10.37
C SER A 66 3.81 5.05 11.74
N ARG A 67 4.92 4.31 11.80
CA ARG A 67 5.51 3.86 13.07
C ARG A 67 5.89 5.04 13.95
N ALA A 68 6.51 6.09 13.40
CA ALA A 68 6.84 7.29 14.15
C ALA A 68 5.57 7.97 14.71
N LEU A 69 4.52 8.13 13.90
CA LEU A 69 3.24 8.69 14.34
C LEU A 69 2.58 7.85 15.43
N LEU A 70 2.65 6.51 15.35
CA LEU A 70 2.16 5.62 16.39
C LEU A 70 2.92 5.77 17.70
N HIS A 71 4.25 5.93 17.65
CA HIS A 71 5.03 6.21 18.85
C HIS A 71 4.66 7.56 19.47
N VAL A 72 4.49 8.60 18.65
CA VAL A 72 4.04 9.92 19.13
C VAL A 72 2.64 9.82 19.76
N ALA A 73 1.73 9.08 19.13
CA ALA A 73 0.39 8.84 19.67
C ALA A 73 0.44 8.13 21.03
N TYR A 74 1.26 7.08 21.15
CA TYR A 74 1.43 6.35 22.39
C TYR A 74 1.96 7.24 23.52
N VAL A 75 3.00 8.05 23.23
CA VAL A 75 3.57 9.00 24.19
C VAL A 75 2.56 10.06 24.59
N ALA A 76 1.81 10.61 23.62
CA ALA A 76 0.77 11.60 23.90
C ALA A 76 -0.33 11.04 24.80
N CYS A 77 -0.83 9.83 24.51
CA CYS A 77 -1.82 9.14 25.34
C CYS A 77 -1.28 8.86 26.75
N ALA A 78 -0.04 8.38 26.87
CA ALA A 78 0.59 8.16 28.18
C ALA A 78 0.71 9.46 28.99
N GLY A 79 1.11 10.57 28.34
CA GLY A 79 1.14 11.90 28.97
C GLY A 79 -0.24 12.40 29.40
N LEU A 80 -1.29 12.09 28.62
CA LEU A 80 -2.67 12.44 28.93
C LEU A 80 -3.15 11.69 30.18
N VAL A 81 -2.91 10.38 30.25
CA VAL A 81 -3.21 9.55 31.42
C VAL A 81 -2.44 10.03 32.65
N ALA A 82 -1.13 10.26 32.50
CA ALA A 82 -0.28 10.75 33.59
C ALA A 82 -0.77 12.12 34.11
N GLY A 83 -1.08 13.06 33.21
CA GLY A 83 -1.61 14.37 33.58
C GLY A 83 -2.97 14.28 34.30
N ILE A 84 -3.88 13.42 33.84
CA ILE A 84 -5.17 13.21 34.54
C ILE A 84 -4.93 12.67 35.96
N VAL A 85 -4.11 11.62 36.10
CA VAL A 85 -3.82 11.01 37.41
C VAL A 85 -3.11 11.98 38.35
N SER A 86 -2.13 12.73 37.85
CA SER A 86 -1.41 13.75 38.62
C SER A 86 -2.31 14.91 39.04
N SER A 87 -3.26 15.32 38.19
CA SER A 87 -4.26 16.32 38.55
C SER A 87 -5.15 15.85 39.71
N TRP A 88 -5.50 14.56 39.77
CA TRP A 88 -6.26 14.00 40.91
C TRP A 88 -5.44 13.98 42.21
N ALA A 89 -4.12 13.92 42.11
CA ALA A 89 -3.19 14.04 43.23
C ALA A 89 -2.90 15.50 43.64
N GLY A 90 -3.56 16.49 43.04
CA GLY A 90 -3.37 17.91 43.33
C GLY A 90 -2.11 18.54 42.72
N ILE A 91 -1.46 17.85 41.78
CA ILE A 91 -0.29 18.37 41.06
C ILE A 91 -0.76 19.15 39.83
N ASP A 92 -0.33 20.40 39.69
CA ASP A 92 -0.61 21.18 38.49
C ASP A 92 0.10 20.61 37.26
N THR A 93 -0.69 19.95 36.42
CA THR A 93 -0.26 19.28 35.19
C THR A 93 -1.07 19.76 33.99
N GLY A 94 -1.59 20.99 34.05
CA GLY A 94 -2.38 21.60 32.97
C GLY A 94 -1.65 21.60 31.63
N PHE A 95 -0.33 21.86 31.63
CA PHE A 95 0.51 21.81 30.42
C PHE A 95 0.60 20.40 29.82
N LEU A 96 0.73 19.36 30.66
CA LEU A 96 0.81 17.97 30.22
C LEU A 96 -0.52 17.50 29.60
N THR A 97 -1.65 17.82 30.24
CA THR A 97 -2.98 17.41 29.75
C THR A 97 -3.39 18.16 28.48
N LEU A 98 -3.30 19.50 28.45
CA LEU A 98 -3.61 20.28 27.25
C LEU A 98 -2.64 19.97 26.10
N GLY A 99 -1.35 19.85 26.39
CA GLY A 99 -0.33 19.52 25.39
C GLY A 99 -0.59 18.17 24.73
N SER A 100 -0.82 17.13 25.54
CA SER A 100 -1.17 15.80 25.03
C SER A 100 -2.47 15.79 24.24
N LEU A 101 -3.50 16.49 24.71
CA LEU A 101 -4.78 16.59 24.00
C LEU A 101 -4.62 17.25 22.63
N ALA A 102 -3.86 18.36 22.56
CA ALA A 102 -3.59 19.03 21.29
C ALA A 102 -2.87 18.12 20.30
N VAL A 103 -1.88 17.33 20.76
CA VAL A 103 -1.17 16.35 19.93
C VAL A 103 -2.11 15.27 19.40
N VAL A 104 -3.00 14.73 20.23
CA VAL A 104 -3.98 13.71 19.81
C VAL A 104 -4.92 14.26 18.74
N VAL A 105 -5.42 15.49 18.91
CA VAL A 105 -6.30 16.16 17.92
C VAL A 105 -5.55 16.39 16.59
N LEU A 106 -4.32 16.87 16.64
CA LEU A 106 -3.48 17.08 15.45
C LEU A 106 -3.18 15.77 14.71
N LEU A 107 -2.94 14.67 15.45
CA LEU A 107 -2.76 13.34 14.87
C LEU A 107 -4.02 12.85 14.16
N GLY A 108 -5.20 13.05 14.76
CA GLY A 108 -6.48 12.71 14.12
C GLY A 108 -6.70 13.45 12.81
N LEU A 109 -6.47 14.77 12.81
CA LEU A 109 -6.63 15.61 11.62
C LEU A 109 -5.61 15.27 10.51
N SER A 110 -4.35 15.04 10.88
CA SER A 110 -3.29 14.72 9.92
C SER A 110 -3.49 13.36 9.25
N THR A 111 -4.07 12.37 9.94
CA THR A 111 -4.32 11.03 9.39
C THR A 111 -5.18 11.08 8.13
N GLY A 112 -6.26 11.88 8.12
CA GLY A 112 -7.12 12.03 6.95
C GLY A 112 -6.39 12.65 5.74
N VAL A 113 -5.54 13.65 6.00
CA VAL A 113 -4.72 14.31 4.97
C VAL A 113 -3.69 13.34 4.39
N ILE A 114 -3.00 12.58 5.24
CA ILE A 114 -1.99 11.59 4.82
C ILE A 114 -2.65 10.50 3.98
N MET A 115 -3.81 9.98 4.39
CA MET A 115 -4.52 8.94 3.64
C MET A 115 -4.96 9.45 2.27
N ARG A 116 -5.53 10.65 2.19
CA ARG A 116 -5.94 11.27 0.92
C ARG A 116 -4.74 11.51 0.00
N ALA A 117 -3.63 11.99 0.55
CA ALA A 117 -2.39 12.17 -0.21
C ALA A 117 -1.88 10.82 -0.75
N SER A 118 -1.89 9.76 0.06
CA SER A 118 -1.49 8.41 -0.36
C SER A 118 -2.34 7.88 -1.51
N ILE A 119 -3.67 7.94 -1.38
CA ILE A 119 -4.61 7.53 -2.44
C ILE A 119 -4.39 8.34 -3.72
N SER A 120 -4.21 9.66 -3.60
CA SER A 120 -3.99 10.54 -4.75
C SER A 120 -2.69 10.19 -5.50
N ARG A 121 -1.62 9.87 -4.77
CA ARG A 121 -0.34 9.43 -5.34
C ARG A 121 -0.47 8.08 -6.03
N TYR A 122 -1.18 7.14 -5.41
CA TYR A 122 -1.44 5.83 -5.99
C TYR A 122 -2.23 5.93 -7.30
N GLN A 123 -3.32 6.70 -7.31
CA GLN A 123 -4.12 6.94 -8.51
C GLN A 123 -3.33 7.68 -9.59
N ARG A 124 -2.53 8.66 -9.21
CA ARG A 124 -1.67 9.41 -10.14
C ARG A 124 -0.65 8.49 -10.80
N ALA A 125 0.03 7.64 -10.05
CA ALA A 125 0.99 6.68 -10.59
C ALA A 125 0.34 5.74 -11.62
N HIS A 126 -0.88 5.23 -11.35
CA HIS A 126 -1.61 4.40 -12.30
C HIS A 126 -2.02 5.15 -13.57
N ARG A 127 -2.52 6.38 -13.43
CA ARG A 127 -2.85 7.23 -14.59
C ARG A 127 -1.63 7.56 -15.44
N GLU A 128 -0.50 7.88 -14.81
CA GLU A 128 0.76 8.17 -15.51
C GLU A 128 1.28 6.92 -16.25
N ALA A 129 1.10 5.73 -15.70
CA ALA A 129 1.40 4.48 -16.37
C ALA A 129 0.46 4.19 -17.57
N GLY A 130 -0.72 4.81 -17.64
CA GLY A 130 -1.67 4.65 -18.76
C GLY A 130 -2.91 3.83 -18.43
N PHE A 131 -3.17 3.56 -17.15
CA PHE A 131 -4.39 2.88 -16.72
C PHE A 131 -5.60 3.82 -16.74
N ALA A 132 -6.75 3.28 -17.16
CA ALA A 132 -8.05 3.97 -17.06
C ALA A 132 -8.53 4.03 -15.60
N SER A 133 -8.16 3.04 -14.80
CA SER A 133 -8.50 2.94 -13.38
C SER A 133 -7.34 2.33 -12.60
N SER A 134 -7.19 2.75 -11.33
CA SER A 134 -6.25 2.12 -10.39
C SER A 134 -6.78 0.81 -9.80
N ASN A 135 -8.02 0.43 -10.12
CA ASN A 135 -8.65 -0.79 -9.64
C ASN A 135 -8.71 -1.81 -10.77
N GLY A 136 -8.14 -2.99 -10.53
CA GLY A 136 -8.24 -4.12 -11.45
C GLY A 136 -9.49 -4.96 -11.18
N VAL A 137 -9.97 -5.63 -12.21
CA VAL A 137 -11.03 -6.65 -12.12
C VAL A 137 -10.36 -7.99 -11.87
N THR A 138 -10.84 -8.77 -10.89
CA THR A 138 -10.31 -10.10 -10.61
C THR A 138 -10.51 -11.00 -11.83
N LEU A 139 -9.44 -11.66 -12.26
CA LEU A 139 -9.43 -12.57 -13.40
C LEU A 139 -9.31 -14.02 -12.91
N ALA A 140 -9.98 -14.96 -13.57
CA ALA A 140 -9.85 -16.37 -13.24
C ALA A 140 -8.41 -16.85 -13.51
N ALA A 141 -7.84 -17.66 -12.61
CA ALA A 141 -6.44 -18.10 -12.70
C ALA A 141 -6.14 -18.85 -14.01
N ARG A 142 -7.08 -19.69 -14.47
CA ARG A 142 -6.96 -20.41 -15.74
C ARG A 142 -6.84 -19.44 -16.92
N GLU A 143 -7.74 -18.45 -16.99
CA GLU A 143 -7.78 -17.46 -18.07
C GLU A 143 -6.52 -16.59 -18.08
N ALA A 144 -6.10 -16.10 -16.90
CA ALA A 144 -4.89 -15.32 -16.76
C ALA A 144 -3.65 -16.09 -17.24
N ARG A 145 -3.51 -17.37 -16.85
CA ARG A 145 -2.39 -18.21 -17.28
C ARG A 145 -2.38 -18.47 -18.78
N THR A 146 -3.56 -18.62 -19.39
CA THR A 146 -3.67 -18.75 -20.85
C THR A 146 -3.14 -17.47 -21.51
N MET A 147 -3.62 -16.30 -21.12
CA MET A 147 -3.19 -15.00 -21.67
C MET A 147 -1.69 -14.74 -21.45
N ILE A 148 -1.15 -15.10 -20.28
CA ILE A 148 0.28 -14.92 -19.96
C ILE A 148 1.16 -15.92 -20.73
N GLY A 149 0.63 -17.10 -21.06
CA GLY A 149 1.34 -18.14 -21.78
C GLY A 149 1.33 -17.98 -23.31
N GLU A 150 0.56 -17.02 -23.84
CA GLU A 150 0.47 -16.79 -25.28
C GLU A 150 1.80 -16.26 -25.89
N PRO A 151 2.16 -16.68 -27.11
CA PRO A 151 3.30 -16.11 -27.82
C PRO A 151 3.14 -14.59 -27.99
N GLY A 152 4.11 -13.82 -27.51
CA GLY A 152 4.07 -12.36 -27.53
C GLY A 152 3.65 -11.71 -26.21
N ALA A 153 3.23 -12.50 -25.21
CA ALA A 153 3.08 -12.01 -23.85
C ALA A 153 4.44 -11.65 -23.23
N VAL A 154 4.48 -10.53 -22.50
CA VAL A 154 5.68 -10.02 -21.84
C VAL A 154 5.45 -9.96 -20.34
N SER A 155 6.36 -10.55 -19.57
CA SER A 155 6.33 -10.54 -18.12
C SER A 155 7.42 -9.64 -17.55
N GLY A 156 7.06 -8.84 -16.55
CA GLY A 156 7.96 -7.92 -15.88
C GLY A 156 8.74 -8.57 -14.75
N ARG A 157 9.40 -7.74 -13.95
CA ARG A 157 10.13 -8.23 -12.76
C ARG A 157 9.16 -8.62 -11.65
N GLU A 158 9.61 -9.55 -10.82
CA GLU A 158 8.90 -9.95 -9.61
C GLU A 158 9.33 -9.05 -8.44
N PHE A 159 8.35 -8.52 -7.73
CA PHE A 159 8.54 -7.66 -6.56
C PHE A 159 7.98 -8.34 -5.32
N ALA A 160 8.64 -8.22 -4.18
CA ALA A 160 8.00 -8.56 -2.91
C ALA A 160 6.77 -7.67 -2.70
N ALA A 161 5.62 -8.28 -2.44
CA ALA A 161 4.42 -7.54 -2.07
C ALA A 161 4.67 -6.86 -0.73
N VAL A 162 4.49 -5.54 -0.68
CA VAL A 162 4.50 -4.84 0.61
C VAL A 162 3.30 -5.35 1.41
N ARG A 163 3.53 -5.70 2.68
CA ARG A 163 2.44 -6.06 3.61
C ARG A 163 1.44 -4.90 3.61
N ALA A 164 0.21 -5.20 3.18
CA ALA A 164 -0.93 -4.32 3.41
C ALA A 164 -1.25 -4.29 4.91
#